data_AF-A0A4R1AMY8-F1
#
_entry.id   AF-A0A4R1AMY8-F1
#
_cell.length_a   1.000
_cell.length_b   1.000
_cell.length_c   1.000
_cell.angle_alpha   90.00
_cell.angle_beta   90.00
_cell.angle_gamma   90.00
#
_symmetry.space_group_name_H-M   'P 1'
#
loop_
_entity.id
_entity.type
_entity.pdbx_description
1 polymer ?
#
loop_
_entity_poly.entity_id
_entity_poly.type
_entity_poly.pdbx_seq_one_letter_code
_entity_poly.pdbx_strand_id
1 'polypeptide(L)' 'MNKITLEQLVLRRINKIREEMILTAHETGIDSIETLKSSQKLDRLIYLHLLHFS' A
#
# COMPACT_ATOMS: atom_id res chain seq x y z
N MET A 1 20.93 -15.25 8.43
CA MET A 1 19.70 -14.41 8.51
C MET A 1 19.89 -13.21 7.60
N ASN A 2 19.08 -13.08 6.54
CA ASN A 2 19.12 -11.87 5.70
C ASN A 2 18.65 -10.67 6.53
N LYS A 3 19.51 -9.64 6.65
CA LYS A 3 19.09 -8.34 7.22
C LYS A 3 18.14 -7.71 6.23
N ILE A 4 16.84 -7.77 6.51
CA ILE A 4 15.84 -7.03 5.76
C ILE A 4 16.02 -5.55 6.11
N THR A 5 16.17 -4.67 5.12
CA THR A 5 16.27 -3.23 5.37
C THR A 5 14.89 -2.67 5.76
N LEU A 6 14.87 -1.53 6.46
CA LEU A 6 13.62 -0.84 6.77
C LEU A 6 12.83 -0.50 5.49
N GLU A 7 13.53 -0.05 4.46
CA GLU A 7 12.97 0.20 3.13
C GLU A 7 12.27 -1.03 2.54
N GLN A 8 12.93 -2.20 2.59
CA GLN A 8 12.33 -3.47 2.14
C GLN A 8 11.07 -3.84 2.94
N LEU A 9 11.02 -3.55 4.23
CA LEU A 9 9.80 -3.76 5.04
C LEU A 9 8.66 -2.83 4.61
N VAL A 10 8.97 -1.56 4.33
CA VAL A 10 8.00 -0.58 3.85
C VAL A 10 7.47 -0.99 2.47
N LEU A 11 8.34 -1.36 1.53
CA LEU A 11 7.96 -1.85 0.20
C LEU A 11 7.06 -3.10 0.27
N ARG A 12 7.38 -4.06 1.14
CA ARG A 12 6.52 -5.23 1.36
C ARG A 12 5.13 -4.84 1.85
N ARG A 13 5.04 -3.85 2.73
CA ARG A 13 3.76 -3.37 3.26
C ARG A 13 2.94 -2.62 2.21
N ILE A 14 3.60 -1.82 1.36
CA ILE A 14 2.97 -1.15 0.21
C ILE A 14 2.37 -2.21 -0.74
N ASN A 15 3.14 -3.23 -1.11
CA ASN A 15 2.67 -4.29 -2.00
C ASN A 15 1.47 -5.05 -1.42
N LYS A 16 1.51 -5.39 -0.13
CA LYS A 16 0.40 -6.06 0.55
C LYS A 16 -0.88 -5.22 0.50
N ILE A 17 -0.80 -3.94 0.83
CA ILE A 17 -1.98 -3.06 0.83
C ILE A 17 -2.51 -2.82 -0.60
N ARG A 18 -1.62 -2.76 -1.59
CA ARG A 18 -2.02 -2.71 -3.00
C ARG A 18 -2.85 -3.94 -3.39
N GLU A 19 -2.41 -5.14 -3.01
CA GLU A 19 -3.15 -6.37 -3.27
C GLU A 19 -4.51 -6.38 -2.56
N GLU A 20 -4.56 -5.99 -1.28
CA GLU A 20 -5.81 -5.86 -0.50
C GLU A 20 -6.78 -4.84 -1.14
N MET A 21 -6.27 -3.71 -1.64
CA MET A 21 -7.07 -2.71 -2.36
C MET A 21 -7.65 -3.28 -3.67
N ILE A 22 -6.85 -4.00 -4.46
CA ILE A 22 -7.31 -4.62 -5.71
C ILE A 22 -8.44 -5.62 -5.43
N LEU A 23 -8.28 -6.44 -4.39
CA LEU A 23 -9.33 -7.39 -3.97
C LEU A 23 -10.60 -6.64 -3.51
N THR A 24 -10.44 -5.58 -2.71
CA THR A 24 -11.57 -4.75 -2.27
C THR A 24 -12.29 -4.10 -3.46
N ALA A 25 -11.54 -3.60 -4.44
CA ALA A 25 -12.09 -3.01 -5.67
C ALA A 25 -12.85 -4.05 -6.51
N HIS A 26 -12.34 -5.28 -6.58
CA HIS A 26 -13.03 -6.37 -7.26
C HIS A 26 -14.34 -6.76 -6.56
N GLU A 27 -14.38 -6.74 -5.23
CA GLU A 27 -15.57 -7.10 -4.45
C GLU A 27 -16.62 -5.99 -4.35
N THR A 28 -16.18 -4.74 -4.23
CA THR A 28 -17.05 -3.60 -3.88
C THR A 28 -17.18 -2.55 -4.97
N GLY A 29 -16.33 -2.62 -6.01
CA GLY A 29 -16.21 -1.61 -7.05
C GLY A 29 -15.09 -0.61 -6.78
N ILE A 30 -14.55 -0.02 -7.85
CA ILE A 30 -13.42 0.91 -7.77
C ILE A 30 -13.78 2.23 -7.05
N ASP A 31 -15.04 2.65 -7.17
CA ASP A 31 -15.56 3.90 -6.59
C ASP A 31 -16.18 3.70 -5.20
N SER A 32 -16.09 2.49 -4.63
CA SER A 32 -16.62 2.22 -3.30
C SER A 32 -15.85 3.01 -2.23
N ILE A 33 -16.52 3.31 -1.13
CA ILE A 33 -15.90 4.02 -0.01
C ILE A 33 -14.73 3.21 0.56
N GLU A 34 -14.84 1.88 0.55
CA GLU A 34 -13.83 0.93 0.99
C GLU A 34 -12.58 1.00 0.10
N THR A 35 -12.76 0.94 -1.22
CA THR A 35 -11.67 1.05 -2.19
C THR A 35 -10.99 2.42 -2.11
N LEU A 36 -11.79 3.50 -2.03
CA LEU A 36 -11.27 4.86 -1.90
C LEU A 36 -10.44 5.04 -0.62
N LYS A 37 -10.92 4.56 0.53
CA LYS A 37 -10.17 4.59 1.79
C LYS A 37 -8.87 3.79 1.70
N SER A 38 -8.91 2.61 1.06
CA SER A 38 -7.73 1.78 0.86
C SER A 38 -6.71 2.47 -0.06
N SER A 39 -7.17 3.14 -1.12
CA SER A 39 -6.32 3.92 -2.03
C SER A 39 -5.60 5.07 -1.32
N GLN A 40 -6.30 5.83 -0.47
CA GLN A 40 -5.71 6.93 0.31
C GLN A 40 -4.66 6.43 1.30
N LYS A 41 -4.89 5.26 1.91
CA LYS A 41 -3.93 4.63 2.82
C LYS A 41 -2.69 4.16 2.06
N LEU A 42 -2.87 3.58 0.87
CA LEU A 42 -1.77 3.16 0.01
C LEU A 42 -0.93 4.37 -0.44
N ASP A 43 -1.58 5.42 -0.91
CA ASP A 43 -0.92 6.66 -1.34
C ASP A 43 -0.08 7.28 -0.22
N ARG A 44 -0.62 7.37 1.00
CA ARG A 44 0.13 7.86 2.16
C ARG A 44 1.40 7.05 2.45
N LEU A 45 1.35 5.72 2.28
CA LEU A 45 2.53 4.87 2.48
C LEU A 45 3.56 5.04 1.37
N ILE A 46 3.11 5.19 0.12
CA ILE A 46 3.98 5.49 -1.01
C ILE A 46 4.67 6.85 -0.78
N TYR A 47 3.91 7.87 -0.38
CA TYR A 47 4.47 9.19 -0.05
C TYR A 47 5.55 9.10 1.05
N LEU A 48 5.28 8.38 2.14
CA LEU A 48 6.26 8.19 3.22
C LEU A 48 7.51 7.45 2.74
N HIS A 49 7.36 6.47 1.84
CA HIS A 49 8.50 5.78 1.25
C HIS A 49 9.35 6.75 0.42
N LEU A 50 8.72 7.52 -0.46
CA LEU A 50 9.40 8.50 -1.30
C LEU A 50 10.10 9.57 -0.46
N LEU A 51 9.46 10.06 0.61
CA LEU A 51 10.03 11.08 1.49
C LEU A 51 11.29 10.62 2.22
N HIS A 52 11.39 9.33 2.57
CA HIS A 52 12.46 8.81 3.42
C HIS A 52 13.53 7.99 2.70
N PHE A 53 13.24 7.48 1.50
CA PHE A 53 14.11 6.55 0.77
C PHE A 53 14.38 6.91 -0.70
N SER A 54 13.85 8.04 -1.21
CA SER A 54 14.14 8.54 -2.57
C SER A 54 15.13 9.70 -2.59
#